data_AF-A0A524LQN3-F1
#
_entry.id   AF-A0A524LQN3-F1
#
_cell.length_a   1.000
_cell.length_b   1.000
_cell.length_c   1.000
_cell.angle_alpha   90.00
_cell.angle_beta   90.00
_cell.angle_gamma   90.00
#
_symmetry.space_group_name_H-M   'P 1'
#
loop_
_entity.id
_entity.type
_entity.pdbx_description
1 polymer ?
#
loop_
_entity_poly.entity_id
_entity_poly.type
_entity_poly.pdbx_seq_one_letter_code
_entity_poly.pdbx_strand_id
1 'polypeptide(L)'
;MSNTKEISPIANQIMKKYNLCDSCLGRLFSKKLKLSSNRFLGKKLKQNILTSSKKCYICKDLFDNLAPYLKLILESSSNYGFSSFVVGAMMQPSIIDRDDYLRSKYQLRGIDGVKTDITRELSKQFARKTKKKINFLDPDVTFTVNLKEKTCQLRSKQISLQGRYNKIKRGFSQKQKSCENCSGKGCRTCNFHGFTEYDSVEAKISQFLFSKFGGTIAKFTWMGGEDKSSLVLGLGRPFFVRIQNPIARKAKLPKTLKINSLIIHNCKLIPDVPKKPLTFRSTIEMKIITENEIQSSSLKKLKKYL
;
A
#
# COMPACT_ATOMS: atom_id res chain seq x y z
N MET A 1 -8.80 -20.20 -39.53
CA MET A 1 -10.28 -20.30 -39.47
C MET A 1 -10.62 -21.64 -38.81
N SER A 2 -11.30 -21.71 -37.65
CA SER A 2 -12.20 -22.84 -37.29
C SER A 2 -12.78 -22.91 -35.86
N ASN A 3 -12.28 -22.24 -34.82
CA ASN A 3 -12.91 -22.40 -33.47
C ASN A 3 -14.19 -21.58 -33.25
N THR A 4 -14.54 -20.65 -34.15
CA THR A 4 -15.77 -19.84 -34.00
C THR A 4 -17.03 -20.68 -34.23
N LYS A 5 -16.97 -21.69 -35.12
CA LYS A 5 -18.09 -22.60 -35.41
C LYS A 5 -18.50 -23.41 -34.18
N GLU A 6 -17.55 -23.79 -33.33
CA GLU A 6 -17.84 -24.55 -32.10
C GLU A 6 -18.53 -23.73 -31.01
N ILE A 7 -18.23 -22.43 -30.91
CA ILE A 7 -18.78 -21.58 -29.84
C ILE A 7 -20.13 -20.97 -30.21
N SER A 8 -20.41 -20.80 -31.51
CA SER A 8 -21.65 -20.19 -32.00
C SER A 8 -22.93 -20.86 -31.47
N PRO A 9 -23.05 -22.21 -31.43
CA PRO A 9 -24.24 -22.87 -30.89
C PRO A 9 -24.51 -22.52 -29.42
N ILE A 10 -23.46 -22.59 -28.58
CA ILE A 10 -23.57 -22.27 -27.14
C ILE A 10 -23.87 -20.79 -26.95
N ALA A 11 -23.18 -19.91 -27.68
CA ALA A 11 -23.44 -18.48 -27.65
C ALA A 11 -24.90 -18.16 -28.02
N ASN A 12 -25.43 -18.80 -29.06
CA ASN A 12 -26.83 -18.64 -29.48
C ASN A 12 -27.81 -19.14 -28.41
N GLN A 13 -27.55 -20.29 -27.78
CA GLN A 13 -28.38 -20.79 -26.67
C GLN A 13 -28.39 -19.85 -25.47
N ILE A 14 -27.26 -19.24 -25.14
CA ILE A 14 -27.15 -18.24 -24.08
C ILE A 14 -27.96 -17.00 -24.45
N MET A 15 -27.72 -16.44 -25.65
CA MET A 15 -28.37 -15.20 -26.09
C MET A 15 -29.89 -15.32 -26.24
N LYS A 16 -30.42 -16.51 -26.57
CA LYS A 16 -31.88 -16.76 -26.59
C LYS A 16 -32.54 -16.60 -25.21
N LYS A 17 -31.81 -16.88 -24.12
CA LYS A 17 -32.34 -16.86 -22.75
C LYS A 17 -31.90 -15.65 -21.93
N TYR A 18 -30.72 -15.11 -22.23
CA TYR A 18 -30.07 -14.09 -21.43
C TYR A 18 -29.57 -12.95 -22.31
N ASN A 19 -29.98 -11.73 -21.99
CA ASN A 19 -29.42 -10.55 -22.62
C ASN A 19 -28.03 -10.27 -22.02
N LEU A 20 -26.98 -10.19 -22.84
CA LEU A 20 -25.61 -9.94 -22.38
C LEU A 20 -25.01 -8.76 -23.14
N CYS A 21 -24.24 -7.88 -22.46
CA CYS A 21 -23.43 -6.88 -23.16
C CYS A 21 -22.28 -7.54 -23.92
N ASP A 22 -21.68 -6.82 -24.86
CA ASP A 22 -20.65 -7.34 -25.76
C ASP A 22 -19.43 -7.87 -24.99
N SER A 23 -18.98 -7.16 -23.96
CA SER A 23 -17.86 -7.59 -23.12
C SER A 23 -18.19 -8.87 -22.34
N CYS A 24 -19.39 -8.96 -21.74
CA CYS A 24 -19.81 -10.15 -21.00
C CYS A 24 -19.91 -11.37 -21.90
N LEU A 25 -20.50 -11.23 -23.09
CA LEU A 25 -20.64 -12.33 -24.05
C LEU A 25 -19.28 -12.77 -24.59
N GLY A 26 -18.44 -11.85 -25.06
CA GLY A 26 -17.15 -12.21 -25.61
C GLY A 26 -16.19 -12.80 -24.57
N ARG A 27 -16.25 -12.34 -23.31
CA ARG A 27 -15.46 -12.91 -22.21
C ARG A 27 -15.68 -14.40 -22.02
N LEU A 28 -16.90 -14.90 -22.29
CA LEU A 28 -17.22 -16.33 -22.17
C LEU A 28 -16.43 -17.21 -23.15
N PHE A 29 -15.84 -16.65 -24.20
CA PHE A 29 -15.20 -17.44 -25.25
C PHE A 29 -13.81 -16.94 -25.67
N SER A 30 -13.44 -15.71 -25.33
CA SER A 30 -12.21 -15.06 -25.82
C SER A 30 -10.94 -15.82 -25.46
N LYS A 31 -10.86 -16.39 -24.26
CA LYS A 31 -9.69 -17.14 -23.81
C LYS A 31 -9.48 -18.45 -24.59
N LYS A 32 -10.57 -19.17 -24.88
CA LYS A 32 -10.55 -20.38 -25.75
C LYS A 32 -10.06 -20.03 -27.16
N LEU A 33 -10.37 -18.82 -27.63
CA LEU A 33 -9.97 -18.31 -28.94
C LEU A 33 -8.65 -17.53 -28.95
N LYS A 34 -7.97 -17.38 -27.80
CA LYS A 34 -6.76 -16.55 -27.64
C LYS A 34 -6.92 -15.11 -28.16
N LEU A 35 -8.12 -14.54 -28.00
CA LEU A 35 -8.44 -13.18 -28.46
C LEU A 35 -8.16 -12.13 -27.38
N SER A 36 -7.73 -10.95 -27.81
CA SER A 36 -7.34 -9.84 -26.93
C SER A 36 -8.51 -8.94 -26.51
N SER A 37 -9.63 -8.95 -27.26
CA SER A 37 -10.77 -8.07 -27.06
C SER A 37 -12.08 -8.85 -26.90
N ASN A 38 -12.61 -8.84 -25.67
CA ASN A 38 -13.91 -9.44 -25.34
C ASN A 38 -15.04 -8.69 -26.04
N ARG A 39 -15.02 -7.35 -26.01
CA ARG A 39 -16.06 -6.51 -26.62
C ARG A 39 -16.20 -6.77 -28.12
N PHE A 40 -15.09 -6.86 -28.85
CA PHE A 40 -15.13 -7.12 -30.29
C PHE A 40 -15.73 -8.49 -30.61
N LEU A 41 -15.32 -9.53 -29.86
CA LEU A 41 -15.86 -10.88 -30.03
C LEU A 41 -17.37 -10.91 -29.75
N GLY A 42 -17.82 -10.29 -28.66
CA GLY A 42 -19.24 -10.23 -28.33
C GLY A 42 -20.06 -9.51 -29.40
N LYS A 43 -19.57 -8.39 -29.94
CA LYS A 43 -20.23 -7.69 -31.05
C LYS A 43 -20.37 -8.59 -32.28
N LYS A 44 -19.31 -9.34 -32.63
CA LYS A 44 -19.34 -10.30 -33.74
C LYS A 44 -20.36 -11.43 -33.51
N LEU A 45 -20.42 -11.96 -32.30
CA LEU A 45 -21.37 -13.03 -31.95
C LEU A 45 -22.84 -12.56 -31.99
N LYS A 46 -23.10 -11.27 -31.81
CA LYS A 46 -24.44 -10.68 -31.84
C LYS A 46 -24.97 -10.32 -33.23
N GLN A 47 -24.14 -10.33 -34.28
CA GLN A 47 -24.47 -9.75 -35.59
C GLN A 47 -25.80 -10.27 -36.20
N ASN A 48 -26.24 -11.47 -35.84
CA ASN A 48 -27.44 -12.10 -36.41
C ASN A 48 -28.60 -12.27 -35.40
N ILE A 49 -28.59 -11.54 -34.28
CA ILE A 49 -29.63 -11.65 -33.23
C ILE A 49 -30.16 -10.26 -32.88
N LEU A 50 -31.48 -10.11 -32.89
CA LEU A 50 -32.16 -8.91 -32.39
C LEU A 50 -31.83 -8.71 -30.90
N THR A 51 -31.02 -7.69 -30.60
CA THR A 51 -30.72 -7.29 -29.23
C THR A 51 -31.92 -6.63 -28.58
N SER A 52 -32.35 -7.17 -27.45
CA SER A 52 -33.37 -6.57 -26.60
C SER A 52 -32.80 -5.36 -25.84
N SER A 53 -33.63 -4.34 -25.57
CA SER A 53 -33.25 -3.13 -24.82
C SER A 53 -33.03 -3.37 -23.32
N LYS A 54 -33.12 -4.63 -22.86
CA LYS A 54 -32.93 -4.98 -21.46
C LYS A 54 -31.46 -4.76 -21.05
N LYS A 55 -31.22 -4.55 -19.75
CA LYS A 55 -29.86 -4.48 -19.19
C LYS A 55 -29.14 -5.83 -19.28
N CYS A 56 -27.81 -5.84 -19.30
CA CYS A 56 -27.03 -7.07 -19.28
C CYS A 56 -27.35 -7.94 -18.05
N TYR A 57 -27.68 -9.20 -18.27
CA TYR A 57 -28.02 -10.19 -17.26
C TYR A 57 -26.86 -10.47 -16.31
N ILE A 58 -25.60 -10.32 -16.70
CA ILE A 58 -24.47 -10.48 -15.77
C ILE A 58 -24.19 -9.13 -15.09
N CYS A 59 -23.55 -8.22 -15.83
CA CYS A 59 -22.92 -7.04 -15.23
C CYS A 59 -23.84 -5.83 -15.05
N LYS A 60 -25.11 -5.89 -15.49
CA LYS A 60 -26.03 -4.73 -15.49
C LYS A 60 -25.40 -3.49 -16.16
N ASP A 61 -24.70 -3.72 -17.27
CA ASP A 61 -24.05 -2.73 -18.14
C ASP A 61 -22.87 -1.96 -17.51
N LEU A 62 -22.26 -2.51 -16.45
CA LEU A 62 -21.04 -1.95 -15.85
C LEU A 62 -19.90 -1.77 -16.87
N PHE A 63 -19.75 -2.68 -17.84
CA PHE A 63 -18.71 -2.56 -18.87
C PHE A 63 -18.90 -1.36 -19.78
N ASP A 64 -20.13 -0.96 -20.02
CA ASP A 64 -20.44 0.19 -20.88
C ASP A 64 -20.34 1.51 -20.10
N ASN A 65 -20.28 1.45 -18.76
CA ASN A 65 -20.19 2.60 -17.88
C ASN A 65 -18.95 2.56 -16.94
N LEU A 66 -17.77 2.27 -17.49
CA LEU A 66 -16.51 2.25 -16.71
C LEU A 66 -15.90 3.64 -16.47
N ALA A 67 -16.27 4.65 -17.27
CA ALA A 67 -15.66 5.98 -17.23
C ALA A 67 -15.74 6.69 -15.85
N PRO A 68 -16.86 6.65 -15.11
CA PRO A 68 -16.93 7.25 -13.77
C PRO A 68 -15.95 6.61 -12.79
N TYR A 69 -15.79 5.28 -12.85
CA TYR A 69 -14.85 4.57 -11.98
C TYR A 69 -13.39 4.89 -12.33
N LEU A 70 -13.08 5.00 -13.62
CA LEU A 70 -11.76 5.45 -14.06
C LEU A 70 -11.44 6.86 -13.54
N LYS A 71 -12.42 7.77 -13.56
CA LYS A 71 -12.29 9.12 -13.00
C LYS A 71 -11.98 9.08 -11.50
N LEU A 72 -12.70 8.26 -10.72
CA LEU A 72 -12.42 8.09 -9.28
C LEU A 72 -11.00 7.58 -9.00
N ILE A 73 -10.50 6.63 -9.81
CA ILE A 73 -9.11 6.13 -9.68
C ILE A 73 -8.12 7.27 -9.97
N LEU A 74 -8.35 8.06 -11.03
CA LEU A 74 -7.49 9.20 -11.39
C LEU A 74 -7.47 10.26 -10.28
N GLU A 75 -8.63 10.67 -9.79
CA GLU A 75 -8.76 11.66 -8.71
C GLU A 75 -8.08 11.20 -7.43
N SER A 76 -8.32 9.95 -7.00
CA SER A 76 -7.67 9.40 -5.80
C SER A 76 -6.15 9.26 -5.95
N SER A 77 -5.65 9.12 -7.18
CA SER A 77 -4.21 9.00 -7.46
C SER A 77 -3.45 10.32 -7.55
N SER A 78 -4.15 11.45 -7.70
CA SER A 78 -3.59 12.76 -8.06
C SER A 78 -2.42 13.21 -7.18
N ASN A 79 -2.54 13.01 -5.86
CA ASN A 79 -1.56 13.46 -4.90
C ASN A 79 -0.45 12.44 -4.63
N TYR A 80 -0.52 11.22 -5.17
CA TYR A 80 0.41 10.13 -4.84
C TYR A 80 1.51 9.95 -5.89
N GLY A 81 2.76 9.92 -5.43
CA GLY A 81 3.93 9.54 -6.22
C GLY A 81 4.16 8.04 -6.21
N PHE A 82 3.85 7.36 -7.32
CA PHE A 82 4.07 5.92 -7.51
C PHE A 82 4.50 5.58 -8.94
N SER A 83 5.03 4.36 -9.12
CA SER A 83 5.48 3.83 -10.41
C SER A 83 4.70 2.60 -10.85
N SER A 84 4.23 1.79 -9.89
CA SER A 84 3.44 0.59 -10.13
C SER A 84 2.11 0.61 -9.38
N PHE A 85 1.11 -0.11 -9.88
CA PHE A 85 -0.19 -0.17 -9.22
C PHE A 85 -0.93 -1.47 -9.50
N VAL A 86 -2.00 -1.71 -8.74
CA VAL A 86 -3.03 -2.70 -9.06
C VAL A 86 -4.41 -2.11 -8.79
N VAL A 87 -5.40 -2.50 -9.59
CA VAL A 87 -6.82 -2.16 -9.36
C VAL A 87 -7.58 -3.40 -8.95
N GLY A 88 -8.13 -3.37 -7.74
CA GLY A 88 -9.16 -4.28 -7.26
C GLY A 88 -10.54 -3.65 -7.32
N ALA A 89 -11.57 -4.48 -7.19
CA ALA A 89 -12.95 -4.03 -7.12
C ALA A 89 -13.75 -4.76 -6.04
N MET A 90 -14.68 -4.05 -5.41
CA MET A 90 -15.79 -4.62 -4.66
C MET A 90 -17.05 -4.59 -5.54
N MET A 91 -17.79 -5.68 -5.57
CA MET A 91 -18.92 -5.89 -6.46
C MET A 91 -20.07 -6.52 -5.68
N GLN A 92 -21.31 -6.26 -6.10
CA GLN A 92 -22.47 -6.93 -5.55
C GLN A 92 -22.37 -8.46 -5.77
N PRO A 93 -22.59 -9.29 -4.74
CA PRO A 93 -22.58 -10.75 -4.87
C PRO A 93 -23.48 -11.25 -6.00
N SER A 94 -24.66 -10.66 -6.16
CA SER A 94 -25.61 -11.01 -7.23
C SER A 94 -25.04 -10.93 -8.65
N ILE A 95 -24.03 -10.10 -8.92
CA ILE A 95 -23.37 -10.05 -10.24
C ILE A 95 -22.43 -11.24 -10.42
N ILE A 96 -21.72 -11.61 -9.35
CA ILE A 96 -20.82 -12.76 -9.31
C ILE A 96 -21.64 -14.05 -9.45
N ASP A 97 -22.73 -14.18 -8.69
CA ASP A 97 -23.59 -15.35 -8.71
C ASP A 97 -24.22 -15.57 -10.10
N ARG A 98 -24.66 -14.50 -10.78
CA ARG A 98 -25.19 -14.59 -12.15
C ARG A 98 -24.13 -14.99 -13.17
N ASP A 99 -22.89 -14.55 -12.99
CA ASP A 99 -21.77 -14.97 -13.83
C ASP A 99 -21.44 -16.45 -13.63
N ASP A 100 -21.31 -16.88 -12.37
CA ASP A 100 -20.97 -18.24 -12.02
C ASP A 100 -22.08 -19.23 -12.39
N TYR A 101 -23.35 -18.84 -12.23
CA TYR A 101 -24.50 -19.60 -12.72
C TYR A 101 -24.41 -19.85 -14.23
N LEU A 102 -24.13 -18.81 -15.04
CA LEU A 102 -24.00 -18.97 -16.48
C LEU A 102 -22.81 -19.85 -16.85
N ARG A 103 -21.66 -19.64 -16.20
CA ARG A 103 -20.47 -20.46 -16.45
C ARG A 103 -20.71 -21.93 -16.11
N SER A 104 -21.37 -22.21 -14.99
CA SER A 104 -21.70 -23.57 -14.56
C SER A 104 -22.70 -24.23 -15.50
N LYS A 105 -23.84 -23.57 -15.77
CA LYS A 105 -24.92 -24.08 -16.62
C LYS A 105 -24.47 -24.49 -18.02
N TYR A 106 -23.54 -23.72 -18.60
CA TYR A 106 -23.02 -23.97 -19.95
C TYR A 106 -21.62 -24.62 -19.94
N GLN A 107 -21.17 -25.12 -18.78
CA GLN A 107 -19.90 -25.83 -18.59
C GLN A 107 -18.67 -25.09 -19.13
N LEU A 108 -18.67 -23.77 -18.96
CA LEU A 108 -17.66 -22.86 -19.50
C LEU A 108 -16.43 -22.83 -18.58
N ARG A 109 -15.44 -23.68 -18.87
CA ARG A 109 -14.22 -23.85 -18.06
C ARG A 109 -13.10 -22.87 -18.45
N GLY A 110 -12.26 -22.53 -17.47
CA GLY A 110 -11.03 -21.74 -17.68
C GLY A 110 -11.23 -20.23 -17.93
N ILE A 111 -12.46 -19.73 -17.89
CA ILE A 111 -12.79 -18.33 -18.17
C ILE A 111 -12.64 -17.46 -16.92
N ASP A 112 -12.16 -16.25 -17.13
CA ASP A 112 -12.04 -15.26 -16.06
C ASP A 112 -13.43 -14.77 -15.63
N GLY A 113 -13.66 -14.66 -14.32
CA GLY A 113 -14.88 -14.08 -13.78
C GLY A 113 -15.07 -12.61 -14.20
N VAL A 114 -16.32 -12.14 -14.15
CA VAL A 114 -16.72 -10.78 -14.52
C VAL A 114 -15.93 -9.72 -13.73
N LYS A 115 -15.63 -9.99 -12.46
CA LYS A 115 -14.79 -9.15 -11.60
C LYS A 115 -13.39 -8.94 -12.16
N THR A 116 -12.73 -10.04 -12.52
CA THR A 116 -11.36 -10.02 -13.07
C THR A 116 -11.29 -9.25 -14.38
N ASP A 117 -12.30 -9.39 -15.22
CA ASP A 117 -12.32 -8.71 -16.51
C ASP A 117 -12.61 -7.20 -16.37
N ILE A 118 -13.51 -6.80 -15.46
CA ILE A 118 -13.74 -5.38 -15.13
C ILE A 118 -12.48 -4.73 -14.56
N THR A 119 -11.82 -5.35 -13.58
CA THR A 119 -10.61 -4.78 -12.96
C THR A 119 -9.45 -4.71 -13.96
N ARG A 120 -9.32 -5.70 -14.84
CA ARG A 120 -8.34 -5.69 -15.93
C ARG A 120 -8.60 -4.53 -16.90
N GLU A 121 -9.84 -4.31 -17.31
CA GLU A 121 -10.17 -3.24 -18.25
C GLU A 121 -9.93 -1.86 -17.63
N LEU A 122 -10.34 -1.65 -16.36
CA LEU A 122 -10.01 -0.43 -15.60
C LEU A 122 -8.49 -0.24 -15.49
N SER A 123 -7.74 -1.30 -15.18
CA SER A 123 -6.28 -1.25 -15.07
C SER A 123 -5.61 -0.85 -16.39
N LYS A 124 -6.08 -1.42 -17.52
CA LYS A 124 -5.57 -1.07 -18.86
C LYS A 124 -5.83 0.40 -19.19
N GLN A 125 -7.04 0.89 -18.94
CA GLN A 125 -7.39 2.29 -19.20
C GLN A 125 -6.59 3.26 -18.33
N PHE A 126 -6.43 2.93 -17.05
CA PHE A 126 -5.63 3.73 -16.12
C PHE A 126 -4.14 3.72 -16.49
N ALA A 127 -3.57 2.56 -16.83
CA ALA A 127 -2.19 2.46 -17.29
C ALA A 127 -1.93 3.29 -18.56
N ARG A 128 -2.86 3.26 -19.52
CA ARG A 128 -2.76 4.06 -20.76
C ARG A 128 -2.72 5.56 -20.49
N LYS A 129 -3.55 6.05 -19.57
CA LYS A 129 -3.64 7.47 -19.18
C LYS A 129 -2.45 7.95 -18.35
N THR A 130 -1.99 7.13 -17.41
CA THR A 130 -0.96 7.54 -16.43
C THR A 130 0.45 7.09 -16.76
N LYS A 131 0.60 6.17 -17.73
CA LYS A 131 1.86 5.49 -18.09
C LYS A 131 2.50 4.71 -16.94
N LYS A 132 1.77 4.44 -15.87
CA LYS A 132 2.22 3.63 -14.72
C LYS A 132 2.14 2.14 -15.05
N LYS A 133 2.97 1.33 -14.38
CA LYS A 133 3.05 -0.11 -14.62
C LYS A 133 2.05 -0.88 -13.76
N ILE A 134 1.41 -1.90 -14.31
CA ILE A 134 0.57 -2.80 -13.51
C ILE A 134 1.51 -3.82 -12.84
N ASN A 135 1.43 -3.98 -11.52
CA ASN A 135 2.17 -5.01 -10.78
C ASN A 135 1.22 -5.71 -9.78
N PHE A 136 0.93 -6.99 -10.01
CA PHE A 136 0.01 -7.77 -9.17
C PHE A 136 0.67 -8.33 -7.91
N LEU A 137 1.99 -8.48 -7.90
CA LEU A 137 2.73 -9.09 -6.79
C LEU A 137 3.19 -8.03 -5.80
N ASP A 138 3.78 -6.96 -6.31
CA ASP A 138 4.36 -5.92 -5.47
C ASP A 138 4.10 -4.48 -5.98
N PRO A 139 2.84 -4.03 -5.95
CA PRO A 139 2.48 -2.67 -6.35
C PRO A 139 2.93 -1.62 -5.33
N ASP A 140 3.27 -0.43 -5.82
CA ASP A 140 3.42 0.76 -4.98
C ASP A 140 2.06 1.16 -4.37
N VAL A 141 0.99 1.14 -5.18
CA VAL A 141 -0.36 1.50 -4.73
C VAL A 141 -1.41 0.48 -5.15
N THR A 142 -2.35 0.22 -4.26
CA THR A 142 -3.52 -0.62 -4.51
C THR A 142 -4.76 0.24 -4.48
N PHE A 143 -5.51 0.25 -5.59
CA PHE A 143 -6.81 0.87 -5.66
C PHE A 143 -7.89 -0.18 -5.41
N THR A 144 -8.86 0.11 -4.56
CA THR A 144 -10.05 -0.73 -4.36
C THR A 144 -11.29 0.09 -4.72
N VAL A 145 -11.88 -0.23 -5.86
CA VAL A 145 -13.06 0.47 -6.38
C VAL A 145 -14.33 -0.24 -5.93
N ASN A 146 -15.20 0.44 -5.20
CA ASN A 146 -16.53 -0.08 -4.91
C ASN A 146 -17.50 0.28 -6.04
N LEU A 147 -17.90 -0.73 -6.82
CA LEU A 147 -18.77 -0.55 -7.98
C LEU A 147 -20.24 -0.26 -7.61
N LYS A 148 -20.64 -0.51 -6.36
CA LYS A 148 -22.00 -0.19 -5.86
C LYS A 148 -22.04 1.23 -5.33
N GLU A 149 -21.16 1.53 -4.37
CA GLU A 149 -21.12 2.83 -3.66
C GLU A 149 -20.42 3.92 -4.46
N LYS A 150 -19.81 3.58 -5.61
CA LYS A 150 -19.06 4.51 -6.47
C LYS A 150 -17.96 5.25 -5.70
N THR A 151 -17.18 4.50 -4.91
CA THR A 151 -16.03 5.02 -4.17
C THR A 151 -14.74 4.33 -4.60
N CYS A 152 -13.61 4.99 -4.39
CA CYS A 152 -12.29 4.41 -4.64
C CYS A 152 -11.40 4.64 -3.42
N GLN A 153 -10.93 3.56 -2.81
CA GLN A 153 -9.95 3.61 -1.73
C GLN A 153 -8.56 3.35 -2.29
N LEU A 154 -7.59 4.22 -1.95
CA LEU A 154 -6.18 4.04 -2.30
C LEU A 154 -5.42 3.61 -1.05
N ARG A 155 -4.65 2.53 -1.17
CA ARG A 155 -3.66 2.11 -0.17
C ARG A 155 -2.27 2.19 -0.78
N SER A 156 -1.41 2.99 -0.17
CA SER A 156 -0.01 3.13 -0.59
C SER A 156 0.86 2.18 0.26
N LYS A 157 1.63 1.30 -0.41
CA LYS A 157 2.53 0.34 0.25
C LYS A 157 3.51 1.09 1.15
N GLN A 158 3.72 0.61 2.38
CA GLN A 158 4.67 1.25 3.29
C GLN A 158 6.09 1.32 2.71
N ILE A 159 6.85 2.33 3.11
CA ILE A 159 8.29 2.45 2.83
C ILE A 159 9.09 2.25 4.12
N SER A 160 10.25 1.61 4.00
CA SER A 160 11.15 1.35 5.11
C SER A 160 12.38 2.23 4.99
N LEU A 161 12.85 2.78 6.10
CA LEU A 161 14.10 3.54 6.19
C LEU A 161 14.96 3.02 7.33
N GLN A 162 16.27 3.20 7.19
CA GLN A 162 17.22 3.14 8.30
C GLN A 162 17.87 4.49 8.50
N GLY A 163 18.28 4.78 9.72
CA GLY A 163 19.10 5.95 10.04
C GLY A 163 19.82 5.77 11.37
N ARG A 164 20.55 6.80 11.77
CA ARG A 164 21.12 6.94 13.12
C ARG A 164 20.75 8.29 13.70
N TYR A 165 20.60 8.40 15.01
CA TYR A 165 20.37 9.68 15.66
C TYR A 165 21.35 9.94 16.81
N ASN A 166 21.69 11.21 16.99
CA ASN A 166 22.36 11.74 18.15
C ASN A 166 21.39 12.62 18.93
N LYS A 167 21.38 12.45 20.24
CA LYS A 167 20.60 13.23 21.19
C LYS A 167 21.59 14.07 21.99
N ILE A 168 21.65 15.36 21.69
CA ILE A 168 22.65 16.29 22.25
C ILE A 168 22.12 17.06 23.48
N LYS A 169 20.85 16.89 23.84
CA LYS A 169 20.25 17.48 25.05
C LYS A 169 19.52 16.41 25.85
N ARG A 170 19.65 16.45 27.18
CA ARG A 170 18.89 15.60 28.12
C ARG A 170 17.46 16.13 28.27
N GLY A 171 16.55 15.32 28.81
CA GLY A 171 15.22 15.79 29.23
C GLY A 171 14.06 15.43 28.30
N PHE A 172 14.26 14.62 27.26
CA PHE A 172 13.17 14.08 26.43
C PHE A 172 13.36 12.58 26.14
N SER A 173 12.27 11.84 25.96
CA SER A 173 12.29 10.37 25.82
C SER A 173 12.65 9.91 24.41
N GLN A 174 13.04 8.64 24.29
CA GLN A 174 13.20 7.97 22.99
C GLN A 174 11.84 7.89 22.27
N LYS A 175 10.89 7.20 22.91
CA LYS A 175 9.57 6.88 22.39
C LYS A 175 8.56 7.97 22.77
N GLN A 176 7.61 8.21 21.87
CA GLN A 176 6.49 9.11 22.12
C GLN A 176 5.37 8.37 22.86
N LYS A 177 4.64 9.08 23.72
CA LYS A 177 3.38 8.56 24.26
C LYS A 177 2.33 8.47 23.16
N SER A 178 1.65 7.35 23.08
CA SER A 178 0.54 7.15 22.15
C SER A 178 -0.58 8.15 22.41
N CYS A 179 -1.27 8.57 21.35
CA CYS A 179 -2.48 9.36 21.43
C CYS A 179 -3.54 8.62 22.25
N GLU A 180 -4.08 9.28 23.26
CA GLU A 180 -5.06 8.73 24.20
C GLU A 180 -6.33 8.23 23.50
N ASN A 181 -6.80 8.96 22.48
CA ASN A 181 -8.02 8.63 21.75
C ASN A 181 -7.92 7.38 20.86
N CYS A 182 -6.73 7.01 20.39
CA CYS A 182 -6.56 5.93 19.41
C CYS A 182 -5.49 4.89 19.78
N SER A 183 -4.84 5.05 20.93
CA SER A 183 -3.76 4.18 21.41
C SER A 183 -2.68 3.94 20.36
N GLY A 184 -2.33 4.95 19.56
CA GLY A 184 -1.29 4.85 18.53
C GLY A 184 -1.76 4.37 17.15
N LYS A 185 -3.06 4.04 16.97
CA LYS A 185 -3.61 3.59 15.68
C LYS A 185 -3.76 4.69 14.63
N GLY A 186 -3.67 5.95 15.04
CA GLY A 186 -3.98 7.12 14.20
C GLY A 186 -5.48 7.42 14.18
N CYS A 187 -5.85 8.67 14.46
CA CYS A 187 -7.22 9.16 14.37
C CYS A 187 -7.22 10.63 13.93
N ARG A 188 -8.41 11.18 13.64
CA ARG A 188 -8.55 12.58 13.23
C ARG A 188 -7.93 13.56 14.23
N THR A 189 -8.05 13.30 15.53
CA THR A 189 -7.50 14.15 16.61
C THR A 189 -5.98 14.29 16.56
N CYS A 190 -5.27 13.22 16.17
CA CYS A 190 -3.81 13.23 16.07
C CYS A 190 -3.32 13.31 14.62
N ASN A 191 -4.15 13.83 13.70
CA ASN A 191 -3.84 13.92 12.27
C ASN A 191 -3.39 12.57 11.66
N PHE A 192 -3.95 11.47 12.17
CA PHE A 192 -3.61 10.10 11.81
C PHE A 192 -2.17 9.67 12.13
N HIS A 193 -1.43 10.41 12.97
CA HIS A 193 -0.03 10.11 13.33
C HIS A 193 0.14 9.14 14.50
N GLY A 194 -0.90 8.99 15.33
CA GLY A 194 -0.87 8.10 16.49
C GLY A 194 -0.30 8.73 17.75
N PHE A 195 0.12 9.99 17.72
CA PHE A 195 0.54 10.78 18.88
C PHE A 195 0.26 12.27 18.64
N THR A 196 0.17 13.05 19.71
CA THR A 196 -0.17 14.49 19.67
C THR A 196 1.01 15.41 20.02
N GLU A 197 1.90 14.96 20.89
CA GLU A 197 3.09 15.71 21.31
C GLU A 197 4.32 15.35 20.47
N TYR A 198 5.20 16.34 20.25
CA TYR A 198 6.41 16.19 19.44
C TYR A 198 7.72 16.28 20.23
N ASP A 199 7.67 16.04 21.54
CA ASP A 199 8.86 16.14 22.42
C ASP A 199 9.49 14.79 22.77
N SER A 200 9.74 13.97 21.75
CA SER A 200 10.54 12.75 21.82
C SER A 200 11.43 12.60 20.59
N VAL A 201 12.40 11.69 20.66
CA VAL A 201 13.21 11.33 19.48
C VAL A 201 12.29 10.82 18.37
N GLU A 202 11.39 9.89 18.70
CA GLU A 202 10.44 9.28 17.78
C GLU A 202 9.60 10.32 17.04
N ALA A 203 9.00 11.26 17.77
CA ALA A 203 8.12 12.25 17.18
C ALA A 203 8.88 13.25 16.29
N LYS A 204 10.07 13.69 16.69
CA LYS A 204 10.92 14.60 15.88
C LYS A 204 11.36 13.95 14.57
N ILE A 205 11.77 12.68 14.61
CA ILE A 205 12.12 11.91 13.40
C ILE A 205 10.87 11.71 12.53
N SER A 206 9.73 11.34 13.14
CA SER A 206 8.47 11.12 12.44
C SER A 206 8.01 12.38 11.70
N GLN A 207 8.01 13.54 12.35
CA GLN A 207 7.61 14.81 11.75
C GLN A 207 8.48 15.16 10.53
N PHE A 208 9.80 14.98 10.65
CA PHE A 208 10.70 15.15 9.50
C PHE A 208 10.34 14.20 8.36
N LEU A 209 10.12 12.91 8.66
CA LEU A 209 9.80 11.93 7.64
C LEU A 209 8.45 12.18 6.98
N PHE A 210 7.42 12.58 7.74
CA PHE A 210 6.14 13.00 7.18
C PHE A 210 6.27 14.24 6.30
N SER A 211 7.15 15.19 6.65
CA SER A 211 7.42 16.35 5.79
C SER A 211 8.02 15.97 4.43
N LYS A 212 8.71 14.82 4.33
CA LYS A 212 9.38 14.35 3.11
C LYS A 212 8.57 13.37 2.31
N PHE A 213 7.87 12.45 2.97
CA PHE A 213 7.16 11.36 2.33
C PHE A 213 5.64 11.45 2.46
N GLY A 214 5.12 12.38 3.27
CA GLY A 214 3.76 12.29 3.77
C GLY A 214 3.57 11.02 4.59
N GLY A 215 2.38 10.44 4.51
CA GLY A 215 2.05 9.22 5.24
C GLY A 215 1.33 9.50 6.54
N THR A 216 0.83 8.41 7.13
CA THR A 216 -0.01 8.49 8.32
C THR A 216 0.80 8.19 9.57
N ILE A 217 1.44 7.02 9.65
CA ILE A 217 2.08 6.52 10.87
C ILE A 217 3.51 6.09 10.59
N ALA A 218 4.43 6.41 11.49
CA ALA A 218 5.81 5.95 11.48
C ALA A 218 5.99 4.87 12.55
N LYS A 219 6.24 3.63 12.15
CA LYS A 219 6.48 2.50 13.07
C LYS A 219 7.96 2.26 13.23
N PHE A 220 8.49 2.53 14.41
CA PHE A 220 9.91 2.39 14.71
C PHE A 220 10.27 0.98 15.18
N THR A 221 11.46 0.54 14.78
CA THR A 221 12.16 -0.59 15.36
C THR A 221 13.47 -0.06 15.93
N TRP A 222 13.49 0.10 17.24
CA TRP A 222 14.61 0.66 17.99
C TRP A 222 15.68 -0.38 18.27
N MET A 223 16.94 0.03 18.17
CA MET A 223 18.09 -0.78 18.56
C MET A 223 18.45 -0.43 20.01
N GLY A 224 17.76 -1.09 20.95
CA GLY A 224 17.82 -0.81 22.38
C GLY A 224 17.09 0.49 22.78
N GLY A 225 16.96 0.71 24.10
CA GLY A 225 16.42 1.94 24.68
C GLY A 225 17.47 2.83 25.37
N GLU A 226 17.09 4.07 25.64
CA GLU A 226 17.84 5.04 26.42
C GLU A 226 16.88 5.88 27.28
N ASP A 227 17.40 6.37 28.39
CA ASP A 227 16.59 7.15 29.33
C ASP A 227 16.39 8.59 28.88
N LYS A 228 15.34 9.22 29.44
CA LYS A 228 15.06 10.65 29.27
C LYS A 228 16.28 11.51 29.63
N SER A 229 16.98 11.12 30.69
CA SER A 229 18.18 11.80 31.17
C SER A 229 19.42 11.51 30.33
N SER A 230 19.44 10.52 29.43
CA SER A 230 20.65 10.13 28.68
C SER A 230 20.92 10.99 27.44
N LEU A 231 22.19 11.09 27.06
CA LEU A 231 22.64 11.61 25.75
C LEU A 231 22.93 10.44 24.80
N VAL A 232 22.91 10.71 23.50
CA VAL A 232 23.34 9.77 22.47
C VAL A 232 24.36 10.48 21.58
N LEU A 233 25.64 10.11 21.73
CA LEU A 233 26.79 10.79 21.14
C LEU A 233 27.52 9.90 20.11
N GLY A 234 28.69 10.34 19.64
CA GLY A 234 29.51 9.61 18.67
C GLY A 234 28.77 9.40 17.35
N LEU A 235 28.82 8.17 16.82
CA LEU A 235 28.14 7.78 15.57
C LEU A 235 26.60 7.73 15.68
N GLY A 236 26.04 8.01 16.87
CA GLY A 236 24.60 7.97 17.12
C GLY A 236 24.05 6.55 17.26
N ARG A 237 22.78 6.43 17.63
CA ARG A 237 22.07 5.16 17.79
C ARG A 237 21.29 4.79 16.52
N PRO A 238 21.41 3.56 16.00
CA PRO A 238 20.68 3.14 14.82
C PRO A 238 19.19 2.96 15.09
N PHE A 239 18.36 3.22 14.08
CA PHE A 239 16.94 2.94 14.10
C PHE A 239 16.45 2.51 12.71
N PHE A 240 15.35 1.78 12.70
CA PHE A 240 14.58 1.52 11.50
C PHE A 240 13.17 2.08 11.66
N VAL A 241 12.57 2.49 10.57
CA VAL A 241 11.23 3.07 10.58
C VAL A 241 10.45 2.67 9.32
N ARG A 242 9.19 2.31 9.50
CA ARG A 242 8.24 2.06 8.42
C ARG A 242 7.19 3.16 8.39
N ILE A 243 7.10 3.88 7.27
CA ILE A 243 6.08 4.92 7.06
C ILE A 243 4.89 4.28 6.35
N GLN A 244 3.72 4.37 6.97
CA GLN A 244 2.46 3.86 6.42
C GLN A 244 1.82 4.88 5.47
N ASN A 245 1.24 4.38 4.38
CA ASN A 245 0.52 5.16 3.36
C ASN A 245 1.28 6.40 2.83
N PRO A 246 2.57 6.29 2.46
CA PRO A 246 3.34 7.44 2.01
C PRO A 246 2.74 8.05 0.74
N ILE A 247 2.77 9.37 0.66
CA ILE A 247 2.33 10.16 -0.49
C ILE A 247 3.45 10.22 -1.53
N ALA A 248 4.69 10.48 -1.11
CA ALA A 248 5.87 10.47 -1.96
C ALA A 248 6.76 9.24 -1.66
N ARG A 249 7.47 8.73 -2.67
CA ARG A 249 8.33 7.53 -2.56
C ARG A 249 9.79 7.77 -2.90
N LYS A 250 10.11 8.86 -3.61
CA LYS A 250 11.45 9.16 -4.14
C LYS A 250 12.01 10.48 -3.59
N ALA A 251 11.59 10.88 -2.39
CA ALA A 251 12.09 12.10 -1.78
C ALA A 251 13.59 11.97 -1.48
N LYS A 252 14.36 13.02 -1.82
CA LYS A 252 15.78 13.11 -1.48
C LYS A 252 15.92 13.40 0.01
N LEU A 253 16.78 12.65 0.69
CA LEU A 253 17.12 12.86 2.09
C LEU A 253 18.54 13.41 2.22
N PRO A 254 18.77 14.40 3.10
CA PRO A 254 20.12 14.87 3.37
C PRO A 254 20.94 13.80 4.10
N LYS A 255 22.27 13.82 3.90
CA LYS A 255 23.19 12.91 4.61
C LYS A 255 23.13 13.09 6.12
N THR A 256 23.04 14.35 6.56
CA THR A 256 22.91 14.76 7.95
C THR A 256 21.84 15.84 8.06
N LEU A 257 21.00 15.73 9.09
CA LEU A 257 19.96 16.70 9.39
C LEU A 257 19.99 17.05 10.87
N LYS A 258 20.03 18.33 11.20
CA LYS A 258 19.90 18.81 12.58
C LYS A 258 18.49 19.34 12.82
N ILE A 259 17.80 18.77 13.82
CA ILE A 259 16.47 19.19 14.28
C ILE A 259 16.60 19.52 15.77
N ASN A 260 16.73 20.79 16.11
CA ASN A 260 16.92 21.24 17.49
C ASN A 260 18.08 20.50 18.20
N SER A 261 17.75 19.68 19.20
CA SER A 261 18.64 18.85 20.00
C SER A 261 18.87 17.44 19.45
N LEU A 262 18.44 17.17 18.21
CA LEU A 262 18.59 15.89 17.53
C LEU A 262 19.40 16.07 16.24
N ILE A 263 20.34 15.17 15.99
CA ILE A 263 21.03 15.09 14.69
C ILE A 263 20.74 13.71 14.10
N ILE A 264 20.24 13.66 12.87
CA ILE A 264 19.93 12.42 12.15
C ILE A 264 20.97 12.25 11.07
N HIS A 265 21.58 11.07 11.01
CA HIS A 265 22.61 10.71 10.05
C HIS A 265 22.19 9.51 9.20
N ASN A 266 22.66 9.49 7.96
CA ASN A 266 22.58 8.35 7.04
C ASN A 266 21.16 7.79 6.90
N CYS A 267 20.17 8.68 6.90
CA CYS A 267 18.77 8.29 6.72
C CYS A 267 18.56 7.91 5.25
N LYS A 268 18.25 6.64 4.99
CA LYS A 268 18.08 6.12 3.62
C LYS A 268 16.95 5.09 3.54
N LEU A 269 16.32 5.03 2.38
CA LEU A 269 15.36 3.99 2.03
C LEU A 269 16.04 2.62 2.00
N ILE A 270 15.34 1.60 2.49
CA ILE A 270 15.76 0.21 2.45
C ILE A 270 14.59 -0.66 1.95
N PRO A 271 14.86 -1.83 1.35
CA PRO A 271 13.80 -2.72 0.87
C PRO A 271 12.87 -3.21 1.99
N ASP A 272 13.46 -3.62 3.12
CA ASP A 272 12.73 -4.04 4.32
C ASP A 272 13.58 -3.85 5.59
N VAL A 273 12.89 -3.80 6.72
CA VAL A 273 13.51 -3.80 8.06
C VAL A 273 14.03 -5.21 8.38
N PRO A 274 15.21 -5.36 8.99
CA PRO A 274 15.74 -6.65 9.41
C PRO A 274 14.74 -7.43 10.26
N LYS A 275 14.52 -8.71 9.92
CA LYS A 275 13.64 -9.61 10.69
C LYS A 275 14.31 -10.15 11.96
N LYS A 276 15.64 -10.28 11.94
CA LYS A 276 16.42 -10.73 13.08
C LYS A 276 16.91 -9.51 13.88
N PRO A 277 16.97 -9.61 15.22
CA PRO A 277 17.61 -8.59 16.04
C PRO A 277 19.05 -8.38 15.56
N LEU A 278 19.40 -7.15 15.24
CA LEU A 278 20.78 -6.82 14.94
C LEU A 278 21.54 -6.64 16.25
N THR A 279 22.79 -7.09 16.27
CA THR A 279 23.70 -6.82 17.38
C THR A 279 24.41 -5.49 17.13
N PHE A 280 24.63 -4.72 18.20
CA PHE A 280 25.46 -3.52 18.13
C PHE A 280 26.24 -3.38 19.43
N ARG A 281 27.45 -2.84 19.32
CA ARG A 281 28.28 -2.48 20.48
C ARG A 281 28.01 -1.03 20.83
N SER A 282 27.90 -0.75 22.12
CA SER A 282 27.76 0.60 22.66
C SER A 282 28.88 0.86 23.65
N THR A 283 29.48 2.04 23.56
CA THR A 283 30.34 2.58 24.61
C THR A 283 29.50 3.50 25.47
N ILE A 284 29.53 3.29 26.79
CA ILE A 284 28.74 4.05 27.76
C ILE A 284 29.71 4.82 28.65
N GLU A 285 29.46 6.11 28.80
CA GLU A 285 30.17 6.96 29.77
C GLU A 285 29.19 7.35 30.88
N MET A 286 29.59 7.12 32.12
CA MET A 286 28.77 7.38 33.31
C MET A 286 29.54 8.27 34.28
N LYS A 287 28.92 9.37 34.71
CA LYS A 287 29.41 10.15 35.84
C LYS A 287 28.83 9.56 37.12
N ILE A 288 29.71 9.09 38.00
CA ILE A 288 29.36 8.50 39.29
C ILE A 288 29.70 9.52 40.37
N ILE A 289 28.77 9.76 41.30
CA ILE A 289 28.95 10.61 42.48
C ILE A 289 28.80 9.69 43.68
N THR A 290 29.72 9.79 44.63
CA THR A 290 29.72 9.00 45.87
C THR A 290 29.64 9.92 47.07
N GLU A 291 29.01 9.43 48.14
CA GLU A 291 28.93 10.15 49.42
C GLU A 291 30.31 10.26 50.08
N ASN A 292 31.09 9.18 49.99
CA ASN A 292 32.45 9.12 50.53
C ASN A 292 33.50 9.28 49.43
N GLU A 293 34.68 9.75 49.81
CA GLU A 293 35.84 9.85 48.91
C GLU A 293 36.28 8.44 48.45
N ILE A 294 36.49 8.27 47.14
CA ILE A 294 36.96 7.01 46.57
C ILE A 294 38.47 7.06 46.42
N GLN A 295 39.17 6.17 47.12
CA GLN A 295 40.61 5.97 46.89
C GLN A 295 40.89 5.31 45.53
N SER A 296 41.92 5.79 44.83
CA SER A 296 42.34 5.28 43.51
C SER A 296 42.71 3.79 43.51
N SER A 297 43.16 3.25 44.65
CA SER A 297 43.43 1.83 44.87
C SER A 297 42.18 0.96 44.71
N SER A 298 41.02 1.42 45.20
CA SER A 298 39.74 0.73 45.08
C SER A 298 39.24 0.65 43.64
N LEU A 299 39.56 1.66 42.82
CA LEU A 299 39.22 1.69 41.39
C LEU A 299 40.05 0.71 40.54
N LYS A 300 41.22 0.27 41.00
CA LYS A 300 42.03 -0.72 40.26
C LYS A 300 41.30 -2.05 40.08
N LYS A 301 40.47 -2.45 41.05
CA LYS A 301 39.65 -3.68 40.97
C LYS A 301 38.58 -3.58 39.87
N LEU A 302 38.02 -2.38 39.64
CA LEU A 302 37.01 -2.13 38.61
C LEU A 302 37.58 -2.23 37.19
N LYS A 303 38.88 -1.90 36.98
CA LYS A 303 39.54 -2.07 35.68
C LYS A 303 39.54 -3.52 35.15
N LYS A 304 39.34 -4.52 36.01
CA LYS A 304 39.22 -5.93 35.56
C LYS A 304 37.85 -6.24 34.92
N TYR A 305 36.85 -5.40 35.18
CA TYR A 305 35.46 -5.59 34.74
C TYR A 305 35.01 -4.59 33.67
N LEU A 306 35.88 -3.62 33.32
CA LEU A 306 35.69 -2.62 32.26
C LEU A 306 36.55 -2.99 31.05
#